data_AF-A0A965DFB1-F1
#
_entry.id   AF-A0A965DFB1-F1
#
_cell.length_a   1.000
_cell.length_b   1.000
_cell.length_c   1.000
_cell.angle_alpha   90.00
_cell.angle_beta   90.00
_cell.angle_gamma   90.00
#
_symmetry.space_group_name_H-M   'P 1'
#
loop_
_entity.id
_entity.type
_entity.pdbx_description
1 polymer ?
#
loop_
_entity_poly.entity_id
_entity_poly.type
_entity_poly.pdbx_seq_one_letter_code
_entity_poly.pdbx_strand_id
1 'polypeptide(L)'
;MHRDGICTPLSSLKTKESQGIGGFLDLILFFDLIKKVRFNFVQLLPLNDSGFDNSPYNAISNLAFNPVYISIPSSKLLDEEKTEIQSLNEEKRVRYR
;
A
#
# COMPACT_ATOMS: atom_id res chain seq x y z
N MET A 1 29.12 3.58 11.56
CA MET A 1 28.14 4.26 10.68
C MET A 1 26.77 3.74 11.04
N HIS A 2 25.94 4.54 11.70
CA HIS A 2 24.55 4.16 12.00
C HIS A 2 23.69 4.36 10.76
N ARG A 3 22.76 3.44 10.50
CA ARG A 3 21.76 3.53 9.44
C ARG A 3 20.39 3.33 10.07
N ASP A 4 19.55 4.34 9.93
CA ASP A 4 18.18 4.31 10.44
C ASP A 4 17.22 4.00 9.29
N GLY A 5 16.10 3.35 9.61
CA GLY A 5 15.11 2.95 8.63
C GLY A 5 13.76 2.73 9.27
N ILE A 6 12.78 2.39 8.44
CA ILE A 6 11.41 2.13 8.86
C ILE A 6 10.97 0.75 8.38
N CYS A 7 10.25 0.03 9.23
CA CYS A 7 9.57 -1.21 8.89
C CYS A 7 8.06 -0.97 8.95
N THR A 8 7.36 -1.14 7.84
CA THR A 8 5.91 -0.91 7.77
C THR A 8 5.25 -1.88 6.78
N PRO A 9 4.02 -2.35 7.05
CA PRO A 9 3.18 -2.92 6.00
C PRO A 9 2.95 -1.92 4.88
N LEU A 10 2.91 -2.38 3.63
CA LEU A 10 2.45 -1.53 2.52
C LEU A 10 0.98 -1.16 2.69
N SER A 11 0.16 -2.11 3.15
CA SER A 11 -1.27 -1.92 3.37
C SER A 11 -1.62 -0.83 4.39
N SER A 12 -0.70 -0.46 5.28
CA SER A 12 -0.92 0.59 6.27
C SER A 12 -0.55 1.99 5.78
N LEU A 13 0.09 2.11 4.60
CA LEU A 13 0.31 3.42 4.01
C LEU A 13 -1.04 4.05 3.65
N LYS A 14 -1.16 5.35 3.89
CA LYS A 14 -2.33 6.14 3.52
C LYS A 14 -1.86 7.48 2.98
N THR A 15 -2.22 7.74 1.74
CA THR A 15 -2.00 9.01 1.06
C THR A 15 -3.33 9.52 0.52
N LYS A 16 -3.31 10.71 -0.09
CA LYS A 16 -4.50 11.23 -0.79
C LYS A 16 -4.84 10.41 -2.05
N GLU A 17 -3.87 9.68 -2.59
CA GLU A 17 -4.00 8.88 -3.82
C GLU A 17 -4.23 7.38 -3.52
N SER A 18 -4.18 6.96 -2.25
CA SER A 18 -4.49 5.59 -1.84
C SER A 18 -5.92 5.21 -2.25
N GLN A 19 -6.21 3.92 -2.37
CA GLN A 19 -7.53 3.46 -2.80
C GLN A 19 -8.20 2.57 -1.76
N GLY A 20 -8.24 3.04 -0.51
CA GLY A 20 -8.71 2.29 0.66
C GLY A 20 -7.63 1.40 1.31
N ILE A 21 -6.54 1.15 0.58
CA ILE A 21 -5.34 0.44 1.02
C ILE A 21 -4.10 1.14 0.44
N GLY A 22 -2.97 1.07 1.13
CA GLY A 22 -1.69 1.51 0.58
C GLY A 22 -1.27 0.62 -0.60
N GLY A 23 -1.05 1.22 -1.76
CA GLY A 23 -0.67 0.55 -3.01
C GLY A 23 0.73 0.94 -3.49
N PHE A 24 1.16 0.38 -4.62
CA PHE A 24 2.52 0.61 -5.13
C PHE A 24 2.80 2.08 -5.47
N LEU A 25 1.80 2.85 -5.93
CA LEU A 25 2.00 4.28 -6.22
C LEU A 25 2.17 5.12 -4.95
N ASP A 26 1.64 4.68 -3.82
CA ASP A 26 1.83 5.35 -2.53
C ASP A 26 3.29 5.32 -2.07
N LEU A 27 4.07 4.34 -2.53
CA LEU A 27 5.50 4.25 -2.23
C LEU A 27 6.27 5.46 -2.76
N ILE A 28 5.81 6.10 -3.84
CA ILE A 28 6.47 7.29 -4.40
C ILE A 28 6.42 8.43 -3.37
N LEU A 29 5.22 8.74 -2.86
CA LEU A 29 5.02 9.76 -1.83
C LEU A 29 5.70 9.38 -0.51
N PHE A 30 5.66 8.10 -0.15
CA PHE A 30 6.32 7.59 1.04
C PHE A 30 7.84 7.74 0.96
N PHE A 31 8.48 7.39 -0.16
CA PHE A 31 9.92 7.53 -0.31
C PHE A 31 10.38 8.98 -0.30
N ASP A 32 9.57 9.92 -0.78
CA ASP A 32 9.84 11.34 -0.62
C ASP A 32 9.82 11.78 0.85
N LEU A 33 8.93 11.21 1.67
CA LEU A 33 8.95 11.41 3.13
C LEU A 33 10.21 10.80 3.76
N ILE A 34 10.56 9.56 3.40
CA ILE A 34 11.75 8.85 3.92
C ILE A 34 13.04 9.63 3.63
N LYS A 35 13.17 10.20 2.42
CA LYS A 35 14.29 11.07 2.07
C LYS A 35 14.34 12.33 2.95
N LYS A 36 13.19 12.96 3.22
CA LYS A 36 13.11 14.17 4.07
C LYS A 36 13.56 13.89 5.51
N VAL A 37 13.22 12.72 6.06
CA VAL A 37 13.64 12.31 7.42
C VAL A 37 15.03 11.65 7.46
N ARG A 38 15.73 11.57 6.31
CA ARG A 38 17.08 11.01 6.16
C ARG A 38 17.23 9.52 6.54
N PHE A 39 16.13 8.78 6.48
CA PHE A 39 16.18 7.32 6.64
C PHE A 39 16.83 6.68 5.41
N ASN A 40 17.57 5.59 5.63
CA ASN A 40 18.42 4.97 4.63
C ASN A 40 17.82 3.72 3.99
N PHE A 41 16.79 3.14 4.60
CA PHE A 41 16.11 1.97 4.05
C PHE A 41 14.65 1.90 4.51
N VAL A 42 13.87 1.20 3.71
CA VAL A 42 12.48 0.84 4.00
C VAL A 42 12.39 -0.67 3.94
N GLN A 43 11.84 -1.26 5.00
CA GLN A 43 11.43 -2.65 5.02
C GLN A 43 9.90 -2.72 4.91
N LEU A 44 9.44 -3.53 3.97
CA LEU A 44 8.02 -3.85 3.83
C LEU A 44 7.76 -5.26 4.34
N LEU A 45 6.52 -5.52 4.76
CA LEU A 45 6.03 -6.89 4.93
C LEU A 45 6.02 -7.60 3.56
N PRO A 46 5.97 -8.95 3.52
CA PRO A 46 5.89 -9.66 2.25
C PRO A 46 4.74 -9.15 1.38
N LEU A 47 5.03 -8.93 0.10
CA LEU A 47 4.10 -8.36 -0.88
C LEU A 47 3.53 -9.43 -1.82
N ASN A 48 3.83 -10.69 -1.52
CA ASN A 48 3.50 -11.83 -2.34
C ASN A 48 2.00 -12.11 -2.35
N ASP A 49 1.53 -12.69 -3.44
CA ASP A 49 0.13 -13.10 -3.58
C ASP A 49 -0.24 -14.14 -2.52
N SER A 50 -1.27 -13.84 -1.73
CA SER A 50 -1.84 -14.68 -0.68
C SER A 50 -3.27 -15.16 -1.01
N GLY A 51 -3.71 -14.95 -2.25
CA GLY A 51 -5.07 -15.26 -2.68
C GLY A 51 -6.10 -14.48 -1.86
N PHE A 52 -7.04 -15.19 -1.24
CA PHE A 52 -8.11 -14.60 -0.40
C PHE A 52 -7.73 -14.49 1.08
N ASP A 53 -6.51 -14.86 1.46
CA ASP A 53 -6.00 -14.69 2.82
C ASP A 53 -5.39 -13.29 2.97
N ASN A 54 -5.70 -12.62 4.08
CA ASN A 54 -5.22 -11.27 4.38
C ASN A 54 -3.81 -11.28 5.01
N SER A 55 -3.30 -12.45 5.42
CA SER A 55 -1.97 -12.59 6.00
C SER A 55 -0.90 -12.54 4.91
N PRO A 56 0.04 -11.57 4.95
CA PRO A 56 1.12 -11.48 3.97
C PRO A 56 2.10 -12.67 4.04
N TYR A 57 2.04 -13.47 5.11
CA TYR A 57 2.90 -14.64 5.30
C TYR A 57 2.30 -15.94 4.73
N ASN A 58 1.03 -15.92 4.31
CA ASN A 58 0.35 -17.07 3.70
C ASN A 58 0.40 -16.98 2.17
N ALA A 59 1.60 -16.74 1.62
CA ALA A 59 1.77 -16.61 0.18
C ALA A 59 1.49 -17.92 -0.55
N ILE A 60 0.69 -17.84 -1.61
CA ILE A 60 0.46 -18.94 -2.57
C ILE A 60 1.49 -18.95 -3.70
N SER A 61 2.22 -17.83 -3.87
CA SER A 61 3.28 -17.68 -4.87
C SER A 61 4.43 -16.83 -4.34
N ASN A 62 5.67 -17.28 -4.57
CA ASN A 62 6.88 -16.52 -4.21
C ASN A 62 7.34 -15.54 -5.32
N LEU A 63 6.73 -15.61 -6.51
CA LEU A 63 7.07 -14.77 -7.67
C LEU A 63 6.03 -13.68 -7.94
N ALA A 64 4.75 -13.96 -7.65
CA ALA A 64 3.67 -13.02 -7.91
C ALA A 64 3.49 -12.04 -6.75
N PHE A 65 3.31 -10.76 -7.09
CA PHE A 65 2.84 -9.76 -6.13
C PHE A 65 1.33 -9.85 -5.94
N ASN A 66 0.85 -9.51 -4.74
CA ASN A 66 -0.56 -9.47 -4.45
C ASN A 66 -1.25 -8.35 -5.27
N PRO A 67 -2.29 -8.67 -6.08
CA PRO A 67 -2.97 -7.68 -6.91
C PRO A 67 -3.68 -6.59 -6.10
N VAL A 68 -3.94 -6.79 -4.80
CA VAL A 68 -4.57 -5.79 -3.93
C VAL A 68 -3.77 -4.47 -3.84
N TYR A 69 -2.47 -4.51 -4.15
CA TYR A 69 -1.59 -3.33 -4.10
C TYR A 69 -1.54 -2.55 -5.42
N ILE A 70 -2.30 -2.96 -6.44
CA ILE A 70 -2.40 -2.25 -7.71
C ILE A 70 -3.21 -0.96 -7.50
N SER A 71 -2.65 0.16 -7.94
CA SER A 71 -3.36 1.44 -7.96
C SER A 71 -3.93 1.69 -9.36
N ILE A 72 -5.22 1.98 -9.43
CA ILE A 72 -5.93 2.33 -10.66
C ILE A 72 -5.88 3.86 -10.84
N PRO A 73 -5.42 4.40 -11.98
CA PRO A 73 -5.44 5.84 -12.20
C PRO A 73 -6.85 6.42 -12.07
N SER A 74 -7.01 7.53 -11.35
CA SER A 74 -8.31 8.18 -11.14
C SER A 74 -9.01 8.58 -12.44
N SER A 75 -8.28 8.75 -13.54
CA SER A 75 -8.83 9.00 -14.88
C SER A 75 -9.57 7.81 -15.50
N LYS A 76 -9.39 6.61 -14.96
CA LYS A 76 -10.05 5.37 -15.41
C LYS A 76 -11.26 5.00 -14.56
N LEU A 77 -11.50 5.72 -13.47
CA LEU A 77 -12.60 5.47 -12.54
C LEU A 77 -13.81 6.33 -12.86
N LEU A 78 -14.99 5.75 -12.66
CA LEU A 78 -16.27 6.44 -12.65
C LEU A 78 -16.38 7.31 -11.37
N ASP A 79 -17.25 8.32 -11.39
CA ASP A 79 -17.38 9.25 -10.25
C ASP A 79 -17.94 8.58 -8.99
N GLU A 80 -18.80 7.58 -9.17
CA GLU A 80 -19.29 6.73 -8.07
C GLU A 80 -18.16 5.90 -7.43
N GLU A 81 -17.30 5.28 -8.24
CA GLU A 81 -16.15 4.51 -7.76
C GLU A 81 -15.15 5.40 -7.01
N LYS A 82 -14.89 6.63 -7.49
CA LYS A 82 -14.03 7.59 -6.79
C LYS A 82 -14.60 7.95 -5.42
N THR A 83 -15.91 8.14 -5.32
CA THR A 83 -16.59 8.49 -4.07
C THR A 83 -16.51 7.34 -3.07
N GLU A 84 -16.76 6.12 -3.53
CA GLU A 84 -16.63 4.91 -2.71
C GLU A 84 -15.20 4.72 -2.22
N ILE A 85 -14.21 4.81 -3.12
CA ILE A 85 -12.79 4.70 -2.78
C ILE A 85 -12.38 5.77 -1.75
N GLN A 86 -12.87 7.00 -1.91
CA GLN A 86 -12.60 8.08 -0.96
C GLN A 86 -13.15 7.75 0.43
N SER A 87 -14.34 7.12 0.51
CA SER A 87 -14.90 6.68 1.80
C SER A 87 -14.06 5.58 2.46
N LEU A 88 -13.52 4.63 1.69
CA LEU A 88 -12.61 3.59 2.18
C LEU A 88 -11.30 4.20 2.71
N ASN A 89 -10.81 5.25 2.05
CA ASN A 89 -9.65 6.02 2.49
C ASN A 89 -9.85 6.78 3.79
N GLU A 90 -11.06 6.93 4.31
CA GLU A 90 -11.32 7.56 5.60
C GLU A 90 -11.36 6.52 6.74
N GLU A 91 -11.47 5.24 6.42
CA GLU A 91 -11.57 4.17 7.41
C GLU A 91 -10.27 3.98 8.21
N LYS A 92 -10.40 3.65 9.49
CA LYS A 92 -9.25 3.37 10.38
C LYS A 92 -8.55 2.04 10.06
N ARG A 93 -9.23 1.12 9.38
CA ARG A 93 -8.72 -0.23 9.06
C ARG A 93 -8.98 -0.51 7.59
N VAL A 94 -8.06 -1.23 6.97
CA VAL A 94 -8.22 -1.70 5.59
C VAL A 94 -9.36 -2.71 5.53
N ARG A 95 -10.28 -2.51 4.60
CA ARG A 95 -11.28 -3.51 4.21
C ARG A 95 -10.78 -4.27 3.00
N TYR A 96 -10.50 -5.56 3.19
CA TYR A 96 -10.12 -6.46 2.11
C TYR A 96 -11.34 -7.05 1.38
N ARG A 97 -12.56 -6.75 1.84
CA ARG A 97 -13.84 -7.25 1.34
C ARG A 97 -14.93 -6.20 1.47
#